data_AF-A0A6P4I1Z9-F1
#
_entry.id   AF-A0A6P4I1Z9-F1
#
_cell.length_a   1.000
_cell.length_b   1.000
_cell.length_c   1.000
_cell.angle_alpha   90.00
_cell.angle_beta   90.00
_cell.angle_gamma   90.00
#
_symmetry.space_group_name_H-M   'P 1'
#
loop_
_entity.id
_entity.type
_entity.pdbx_description
1 polymer ?
#
loop_
_entity_poly.entity_id
_entity_poly.type
_entity_poly.pdbx_seq_one_letter_code
_entity_poly.pdbx_strand_id
1 'polypeptide(L)'
;MFSSHRHLKRRTPAQGIDRREYIGHLVEEFHTTTNIEAQEQVTANLANFAYDPINWPYLLEADALDVFVASLESQDQHLKLHGIAALCNICLDKSAAKFIREHLNLLIGLFVRTDHPEIVLHSLALFYQLLEGGQVDRELLLTPSLLRTVQEWRLKAQDQRIVKLFAPQQVQVVKRFSQSDLEQFAQFTGDHNYIHSLDTPVEERRVHGALLNAVVAGIIGTKLPGPGTVVLEQNFRFLKPCRIETDTVVTVRLLEARKIATVEYDCRQNDEVVFAGRAKLLTRSQTD
;
A
#
# COMPACT_ATOMS: atom_id res chain seq x y z
N MET A 1 -24.53 6.57 -14.00
CA MET A 1 -25.23 7.71 -14.65
C MET A 1 -26.09 8.34 -13.56
N PHE A 2 -25.77 9.56 -13.12
CA PHE A 2 -26.46 10.21 -11.99
C PHE A 2 -27.83 10.75 -12.40
N SER A 3 -28.80 10.68 -11.50
CA SER A 3 -30.16 11.16 -11.73
C SER A 3 -30.25 12.66 -11.51
N SER A 4 -31.20 13.31 -12.18
CA SER A 4 -31.57 14.70 -11.89
C SER A 4 -32.93 14.75 -11.18
N HIS A 5 -33.17 15.80 -10.39
CA HIS A 5 -34.48 16.02 -9.74
C HIS A 5 -35.65 16.00 -10.74
N ARG A 6 -35.43 16.52 -11.95
CA ARG A 6 -36.43 16.51 -13.04
C ARG A 6 -36.74 15.09 -13.52
N HIS A 7 -35.72 14.23 -13.59
CA HIS A 7 -35.89 12.82 -13.97
C HIS A 7 -36.62 12.03 -12.88
N LEU A 8 -36.29 12.25 -11.60
CA LEU A 8 -36.95 11.62 -10.46
C LEU A 8 -38.43 11.99 -10.41
N LYS A 9 -38.77 13.29 -10.48
CA LYS A 9 -40.17 13.77 -10.51
C LYS A 9 -41.01 13.15 -11.63
N ARG A 10 -40.40 12.81 -12.77
CA ARG A 10 -41.09 12.19 -13.91
C ARG A 10 -41.35 10.69 -13.68
N ARG A 11 -40.53 10.03 -12.87
CA ARG A 11 -40.63 8.58 -12.59
C ARG A 11 -41.44 8.27 -11.35
N THR A 12 -41.60 9.22 -10.42
CA THR A 12 -42.50 9.08 -9.28
C THR A 12 -43.96 9.13 -9.75
N PRO A 13 -44.75 8.06 -9.58
CA PRO A 13 -46.18 8.07 -9.91
C PRO A 13 -46.92 9.16 -9.13
N ALA A 14 -48.04 9.67 -9.66
CA ALA A 14 -48.84 10.70 -8.98
C ALA A 14 -49.41 10.26 -7.61
N GLN A 15 -49.46 8.94 -7.36
CA GLN A 15 -49.85 8.31 -6.08
C GLN A 15 -48.69 7.54 -5.43
N GLY A 16 -47.45 7.74 -5.90
CA GLY A 16 -46.27 7.09 -5.34
C GLY A 16 -45.81 7.76 -4.05
N ILE A 17 -45.20 6.97 -3.16
CA ILE A 17 -44.54 7.47 -1.95
C ILE A 17 -43.35 8.35 -2.36
N ASP A 18 -43.15 9.47 -1.67
CA ASP A 18 -41.99 10.33 -1.92
C ASP A 18 -40.67 9.57 -1.64
N ARG A 19 -39.60 9.94 -2.35
CA ARG A 19 -38.30 9.27 -2.23
C ARG A 19 -37.76 9.30 -0.79
N ARG A 20 -37.92 10.42 -0.09
CA ARG A 20 -37.46 10.59 1.29
C ARG A 20 -38.23 9.66 2.23
N GLU A 21 -39.55 9.63 2.10
CA GLU A 21 -40.44 8.79 2.91
C GLU A 21 -40.21 7.30 2.63
N TYR A 22 -39.99 6.91 1.37
CA TYR A 22 -39.67 5.54 1.00
C TYR A 22 -38.35 5.06 1.62
N ILE A 23 -37.31 5.90 1.61
CA ILE A 23 -36.04 5.59 2.28
C ILE A 23 -36.26 5.43 3.79
N GLY A 24 -37.07 6.30 4.40
CA GLY A 24 -37.44 6.18 5.82
C GLY A 24 -38.14 4.86 6.14
N HIS A 25 -39.13 4.45 5.35
CA HIS A 25 -39.82 3.16 5.53
C HIS A 25 -38.87 1.96 5.40
N LEU A 26 -37.90 2.01 4.48
CA LEU A 26 -36.90 0.95 4.36
C LEU A 26 -36.04 0.84 5.63
N VAL A 27 -35.58 1.96 6.19
CA VAL A 27 -34.81 1.94 7.44
C VAL A 27 -35.66 1.40 8.61
N GLU A 28 -36.92 1.83 8.72
CA GLU A 28 -37.85 1.31 9.73
C GLU A 28 -38.09 -0.20 9.57
N GLU A 29 -38.27 -0.67 8.33
CA GLU A 29 -38.46 -2.09 8.02
C GLU A 29 -37.25 -2.92 8.47
N PHE A 30 -36.01 -2.44 8.23
CA PHE A 30 -34.80 -3.13 8.67
C PHE A 30 -34.79 -3.42 10.17
N HIS A 31 -35.20 -2.44 10.97
CA HIS A 31 -35.20 -2.53 12.44
C HIS A 31 -36.38 -3.31 13.01
N THR A 32 -37.52 -3.35 12.30
CA THR A 32 -38.75 -3.97 12.80
C THR A 32 -38.91 -5.42 12.33
N THR A 33 -38.36 -5.78 11.17
CA THR A 33 -38.45 -7.14 10.65
C THR A 33 -37.46 -8.09 11.34
N THR A 34 -37.88 -9.33 11.54
CA THR A 34 -37.00 -10.43 11.97
C THR A 34 -36.64 -11.37 10.81
N ASN A 35 -37.18 -11.11 9.62
CA ASN A 35 -36.91 -11.91 8.42
C ASN A 35 -35.62 -11.42 7.75
N ILE A 36 -34.62 -12.29 7.68
CA ILE A 36 -33.31 -12.00 7.06
C ILE A 36 -33.46 -11.65 5.57
N GLU A 37 -34.31 -12.34 4.80
CA GLU A 37 -34.51 -12.05 3.38
C GLU A 37 -35.09 -10.64 3.18
N ALA A 38 -35.98 -10.20 4.09
CA ALA A 38 -36.50 -8.83 4.07
C ALA A 38 -35.39 -7.82 4.38
N GLN A 39 -34.52 -8.10 5.37
CA GLN A 39 -33.36 -7.25 5.66
C GLN A 39 -32.39 -7.18 4.47
N GLU A 40 -32.14 -8.29 3.78
CA GLU A 40 -31.32 -8.33 2.57
C GLU A 40 -31.92 -7.43 1.47
N GLN A 41 -33.23 -7.55 1.23
CA GLN A 41 -33.92 -6.74 0.22
C GLN A 41 -33.89 -5.25 0.56
N VAL A 42 -34.11 -4.91 1.83
CA VAL A 42 -34.03 -3.53 2.33
C VAL A 42 -32.63 -2.95 2.15
N THR A 43 -31.61 -3.66 2.63
CA THR A 43 -30.22 -3.20 2.54
C THR A 43 -29.72 -3.07 1.10
N ALA A 44 -30.13 -3.98 0.21
CA ALA A 44 -29.85 -3.87 -1.22
C ALA A 44 -30.46 -2.61 -1.83
N ASN A 45 -31.71 -2.27 -1.49
CA ASN A 45 -32.37 -1.06 -1.96
C ASN A 45 -31.68 0.21 -1.44
N LEU A 46 -31.32 0.24 -0.16
CA LEU A 46 -30.60 1.37 0.43
C LEU A 46 -29.20 1.55 -0.19
N ALA A 47 -28.47 0.45 -0.45
CA ALA A 47 -27.18 0.48 -1.14
C ALA A 47 -27.28 1.04 -2.57
N ASN A 48 -28.35 0.70 -3.29
CA ASN A 48 -28.66 1.26 -4.60
C ASN A 48 -28.96 2.76 -4.54
N PHE A 49 -29.63 3.24 -3.48
CA PHE A 49 -29.82 4.68 -3.29
C PHE A 49 -28.53 5.42 -2.98
N ALA A 50 -27.63 4.80 -2.20
CA ALA A 50 -26.34 5.38 -1.84
C ALA A 50 -25.45 5.67 -3.06
N TYR A 51 -25.65 4.97 -4.18
CA TYR A 51 -24.89 5.19 -5.43
C TYR A 51 -25.06 6.60 -6.02
N ASP A 52 -26.22 7.24 -5.83
CA ASP A 52 -26.54 8.52 -6.44
C ASP A 52 -26.58 9.65 -5.40
N PRO A 53 -25.69 10.67 -5.49
CA PRO A 53 -25.57 11.73 -4.49
C PRO A 53 -26.85 12.49 -4.19
N ILE A 54 -27.80 12.51 -5.14
CA ILE A 54 -29.11 13.14 -4.94
C ILE A 54 -29.90 12.53 -3.77
N ASN A 55 -29.60 11.27 -3.39
CA ASN A 55 -30.27 10.59 -2.28
C ASN A 55 -29.52 10.71 -0.95
N TRP A 56 -28.26 11.17 -0.93
CA TRP A 56 -27.46 11.21 0.29
C TRP A 56 -28.11 12.01 1.42
N PRO A 57 -28.72 13.19 1.19
CA PRO A 57 -29.41 13.91 2.27
C PRO A 57 -30.54 13.08 2.89
N TYR A 58 -31.30 12.32 2.08
CA TYR A 58 -32.39 11.48 2.57
C TYR A 58 -31.88 10.27 3.36
N LEU A 59 -30.76 9.67 2.92
CA LEU A 59 -30.12 8.56 3.63
C LEU A 59 -29.54 8.99 4.98
N LEU A 60 -28.91 10.16 5.03
CA LEU A 60 -28.39 10.73 6.27
C LEU A 60 -29.50 11.11 7.23
N GLU A 61 -30.59 11.69 6.72
CA GLU A 61 -31.74 12.08 7.55
C GLU A 61 -32.49 10.88 8.13
N ALA A 62 -32.53 9.76 7.39
CA ALA A 62 -33.17 8.52 7.82
C ALA A 62 -32.24 7.61 8.64
N ASP A 63 -31.06 8.07 9.05
CA ASP A 63 -30.07 7.28 9.81
C ASP A 63 -29.66 5.95 9.11
N ALA A 64 -29.67 5.93 7.76
CA ALA A 64 -29.34 4.73 6.99
C ALA A 64 -27.90 4.24 7.19
N LEU A 65 -26.99 5.10 7.66
CA LEU A 65 -25.61 4.72 7.98
C LEU A 65 -25.54 3.70 9.12
N ASP A 66 -26.43 3.81 10.12
CA ASP A 66 -26.52 2.85 11.22
C ASP A 66 -26.98 1.48 10.73
N VAL A 67 -27.93 1.45 9.79
CA VAL A 67 -28.34 0.21 9.09
C VAL A 67 -27.15 -0.44 8.39
N PHE A 68 -26.33 0.34 7.69
CA PHE A 68 -25.18 -0.20 6.97
C PHE A 68 -24.13 -0.78 7.92
N VAL A 69 -23.82 -0.09 9.02
CA VAL A 69 -22.88 -0.59 10.05
C VAL A 69 -23.42 -1.83 10.73
N ALA A 70 -24.68 -1.84 11.15
CA ALA A 70 -25.33 -3.01 11.75
C ALA A 70 -25.29 -4.23 10.80
N SER A 71 -25.45 -3.99 9.50
CA SER A 71 -25.36 -5.04 8.48
C SER A 71 -23.97 -5.68 8.41
N LEU A 72 -22.89 -4.94 8.70
CA LEU A 72 -21.52 -5.48 8.74
C LEU A 72 -21.28 -6.44 9.90
N GLU A 73 -22.02 -6.27 11.00
CA GLU A 73 -21.92 -7.09 12.21
C GLU A 73 -22.76 -8.38 12.14
N SER A 74 -23.62 -8.50 11.12
CA SER A 74 -24.43 -9.69 10.87
C SER A 74 -23.57 -10.95 10.68
N GLN A 75 -24.17 -12.13 10.78
CA GLN A 75 -23.54 -13.37 10.30
C GLN A 75 -23.75 -13.56 8.80
N ASP A 76 -24.80 -12.97 8.25
CA ASP A 76 -25.16 -13.08 6.84
C ASP A 76 -24.18 -12.35 5.92
N GLN A 77 -23.86 -12.95 4.77
CA GLN A 77 -22.87 -12.41 3.83
C GLN A 77 -23.46 -11.33 2.91
N HIS A 78 -24.73 -11.45 2.52
CA HIS A 78 -25.37 -10.44 1.68
C HIS A 78 -25.57 -9.14 2.44
N LEU A 79 -25.96 -9.20 3.72
CA LEU A 79 -26.05 -8.02 4.58
C LEU A 79 -24.69 -7.31 4.71
N LYS A 80 -23.60 -8.06 4.95
CA LYS A 80 -22.24 -7.47 4.96
C LYS A 80 -21.89 -6.81 3.64
N LEU A 81 -22.18 -7.49 2.53
CA LEU A 81 -21.91 -7.00 1.18
C LEU A 81 -22.68 -5.71 0.89
N HIS A 82 -23.98 -5.68 1.15
CA HIS A 82 -24.81 -4.49 0.95
C HIS A 82 -24.34 -3.34 1.83
N GLY A 83 -24.03 -3.60 3.11
CA GLY A 83 -23.52 -2.61 4.05
C GLY A 83 -22.22 -1.97 3.56
N ILE A 84 -21.20 -2.78 3.20
CA ILE A 84 -19.90 -2.24 2.76
C ILE A 84 -20.01 -1.53 1.41
N ALA A 85 -20.86 -2.04 0.50
CA ALA A 85 -21.12 -1.40 -0.79
C ALA A 85 -21.79 -0.03 -0.60
N ALA A 86 -22.79 0.05 0.29
CA ALA A 86 -23.48 1.29 0.60
C ALA A 86 -22.55 2.35 1.21
N LEU A 87 -21.73 1.96 2.20
CA LEU A 87 -20.73 2.84 2.81
C LEU A 87 -19.70 3.32 1.77
N CYS A 88 -19.21 2.42 0.91
CA CYS A 88 -18.34 2.79 -0.20
C CYS A 88 -18.99 3.82 -1.13
N ASN A 89 -20.27 3.64 -1.47
CA ASN A 89 -20.98 4.53 -2.39
C ASN A 89 -21.19 5.95 -1.84
N ILE A 90 -21.43 6.08 -0.53
CA ILE A 90 -21.74 7.37 0.12
C ILE A 90 -20.51 8.08 0.73
N CYS A 91 -19.35 7.42 0.83
CA CYS A 91 -18.20 7.93 1.61
C CYS A 91 -17.58 9.25 1.11
N LEU A 92 -17.98 9.75 -0.06
CA LEU A 92 -17.58 11.06 -0.56
C LEU A 92 -18.37 12.21 0.10
N ASP A 93 -19.51 11.93 0.72
CA ASP A 93 -20.18 12.89 1.61
C ASP A 93 -19.38 13.09 2.90
N LYS A 94 -19.23 14.33 3.35
CA LYS A 94 -18.40 14.66 4.52
C LYS A 94 -18.95 14.14 5.84
N SER A 95 -20.27 14.16 6.00
CA SER A 95 -20.92 13.67 7.21
C SER A 95 -20.82 12.15 7.27
N ALA A 96 -21.06 11.48 6.14
CA ALA A 96 -20.88 10.03 6.03
C ALA A 96 -19.42 9.63 6.26
N ALA A 97 -18.44 10.33 5.66
CA ALA A 97 -17.03 10.05 5.85
C ALA A 97 -16.59 10.14 7.33
N LYS A 98 -17.10 11.15 8.06
CA LYS A 98 -16.85 11.29 9.50
C LYS A 98 -17.42 10.12 10.29
N PHE A 99 -18.66 9.72 10.00
CA PHE A 99 -19.30 8.57 10.63
C PHE A 99 -18.54 7.26 10.34
N ILE A 100 -18.13 7.05 9.08
CA ILE A 100 -17.32 5.90 8.65
C ILE A 100 -15.98 5.86 9.39
N ARG A 101 -15.33 7.00 9.59
CA ARG A 101 -14.08 7.11 10.35
C ARG A 101 -14.24 6.65 11.79
N GLU A 102 -15.38 6.90 12.43
CA GLU A 102 -15.66 6.44 13.80
C GLU A 102 -15.79 4.90 13.87
N HIS A 103 -16.15 4.26 12.75
CA HIS A 103 -16.32 2.81 12.62
C HIS A 103 -15.16 2.11 11.90
N LEU A 104 -14.01 2.79 11.74
CA LEU A 104 -12.89 2.30 10.93
C LEU A 104 -12.37 0.92 11.38
N ASN A 105 -12.32 0.68 12.69
CA ASN A 105 -11.86 -0.59 13.25
C ASN A 105 -12.75 -1.77 12.84
N LEU A 106 -14.07 -1.58 12.77
CA LEU A 106 -15.01 -2.60 12.32
C LEU A 106 -14.76 -2.92 10.84
N LEU A 107 -14.60 -1.90 10.01
CA LEU A 107 -14.36 -2.02 8.57
C LEU A 107 -13.04 -2.73 8.25
N ILE A 108 -11.95 -2.34 8.93
CA ILE A 108 -10.65 -3.02 8.83
C ILE A 108 -10.80 -4.47 9.29
N GLY A 109 -11.51 -4.71 10.40
CA GLY A 109 -11.76 -6.04 10.92
C GLY A 109 -12.52 -6.94 9.94
N LEU A 110 -13.56 -6.41 9.28
CA LEU A 110 -14.29 -7.09 8.22
C LEU A 110 -13.37 -7.47 7.05
N PHE A 111 -12.60 -6.50 6.55
CA PHE A 111 -11.67 -6.68 5.43
C PHE A 111 -10.60 -7.74 5.71
N VAL A 112 -10.03 -7.74 6.92
CA VAL A 112 -8.98 -8.68 7.32
C VAL A 112 -9.50 -10.12 7.42
N ARG A 113 -10.77 -10.31 7.78
CA ARG A 113 -11.36 -11.63 8.03
C ARG A 113 -12.12 -12.23 6.86
N THR A 114 -12.55 -11.43 5.89
CA THR A 114 -13.37 -11.90 4.78
C THR A 114 -12.54 -12.61 3.70
N ASP A 115 -13.12 -13.65 3.11
CA ASP A 115 -12.67 -14.29 1.89
C ASP A 115 -13.60 -13.98 0.69
N HIS A 116 -14.64 -13.17 0.90
CA HIS A 116 -15.62 -12.82 -0.12
C HIS A 116 -15.09 -11.73 -1.07
N PRO A 117 -14.90 -12.01 -2.38
CA PRO A 117 -14.23 -11.10 -3.31
C PRO A 117 -14.88 -9.72 -3.43
N GLU A 118 -16.21 -9.65 -3.42
CA GLU A 118 -16.91 -8.37 -3.56
C GLU A 118 -16.80 -7.49 -2.30
N ILE A 119 -16.82 -8.08 -1.10
CA ILE A 119 -16.60 -7.35 0.16
C ILE A 119 -15.19 -6.76 0.17
N VAL A 120 -14.20 -7.54 -0.29
CA VAL A 120 -12.81 -7.09 -0.44
C VAL A 120 -12.71 -5.92 -1.40
N LEU A 121 -13.37 -6.01 -2.56
CA LEU A 121 -13.34 -4.95 -3.58
C LEU A 121 -13.97 -3.65 -3.05
N HIS A 122 -15.16 -3.73 -2.44
CA HIS A 122 -15.82 -2.56 -1.86
C HIS A 122 -15.03 -1.96 -0.70
N SER A 123 -14.42 -2.80 0.14
CA SER A 123 -13.54 -2.33 1.23
C SER A 123 -12.31 -1.60 0.68
N LEU A 124 -11.62 -2.16 -0.31
CA LEU A 124 -10.46 -1.53 -0.94
C LEU A 124 -10.84 -0.19 -1.60
N ALA A 125 -11.97 -0.15 -2.30
CA ALA A 125 -12.48 1.06 -2.92
C ALA A 125 -12.81 2.14 -1.88
N LEU A 126 -13.51 1.78 -0.80
CA LEU A 126 -13.81 2.66 0.32
C LEU A 126 -12.52 3.23 0.94
N PHE A 127 -11.57 2.36 1.29
CA PHE A 127 -10.29 2.75 1.87
C PHE A 127 -9.50 3.70 0.96
N TYR A 128 -9.47 3.40 -0.34
CA TYR A 128 -8.84 4.27 -1.32
C TYR A 128 -9.50 5.65 -1.37
N GLN A 129 -10.83 5.71 -1.43
CA GLN A 129 -11.59 6.97 -1.49
C GLN A 129 -11.40 7.82 -0.23
N LEU A 130 -11.40 7.21 0.95
CA LEU A 130 -11.16 7.91 2.22
C LEU A 130 -9.73 8.50 2.30
N LEU A 131 -8.73 7.78 1.81
CA LEU A 131 -7.34 8.26 1.75
C LEU A 131 -7.16 9.39 0.75
N GLU A 132 -7.70 9.22 -0.46
CA GLU A 132 -7.60 10.20 -1.54
C GLU A 132 -8.32 11.50 -1.19
N GLY A 133 -9.48 11.38 -0.54
CA GLY A 133 -10.26 12.51 -0.04
C GLY A 133 -9.70 13.16 1.24
N GLY A 134 -8.60 12.64 1.81
CA GLY A 134 -8.01 13.13 3.06
C GLY A 134 -8.95 13.06 4.27
N GLN A 135 -9.93 12.17 4.25
CA GLN A 135 -10.95 12.06 5.30
C GLN A 135 -10.45 11.26 6.52
N VAL A 136 -9.43 10.41 6.30
CA VAL A 136 -8.85 9.54 7.32
C VAL A 136 -7.34 9.68 7.33
N ASP A 137 -6.76 9.71 8.53
CA ASP A 137 -5.30 9.74 8.70
C ASP A 137 -4.68 8.42 8.23
N ARG A 138 -3.60 8.53 7.45
CA ARG A 138 -2.92 7.36 6.87
C ARG A 138 -2.51 6.34 7.93
N GLU A 139 -2.05 6.81 9.09
CA GLU A 139 -1.60 5.96 10.19
C GLU A 139 -2.73 5.15 10.84
N LEU A 140 -3.96 5.68 10.84
CA LEU A 140 -5.13 4.99 11.37
C LEU A 140 -5.62 3.88 10.43
N LEU A 141 -5.59 4.13 9.12
CA LEU A 141 -6.09 3.16 8.14
C LEU A 141 -5.04 2.12 7.73
N LEU A 142 -3.80 2.55 7.48
CA LEU A 142 -2.73 1.69 6.96
C LEU A 142 -2.08 0.85 8.06
N THR A 143 -2.89 0.13 8.83
CA THR A 143 -2.44 -0.77 9.88
C THR A 143 -1.64 -1.94 9.31
N PRO A 144 -0.70 -2.54 10.08
CA PRO A 144 0.08 -3.69 9.61
C PRO A 144 -0.77 -4.89 9.16
N SER A 145 -1.91 -5.13 9.83
CA SER A 145 -2.84 -6.20 9.46
C SER A 145 -3.51 -5.92 8.12
N LEU A 146 -4.04 -4.72 7.93
CA LEU A 146 -4.66 -4.32 6.66
C LEU A 146 -3.66 -4.45 5.50
N LEU A 147 -2.46 -3.88 5.66
CA LEU A 147 -1.42 -3.94 4.62
C LEU A 147 -1.02 -5.37 4.27
N ARG A 148 -0.90 -6.25 5.27
CA ARG A 148 -0.64 -7.67 5.04
C ARG A 148 -1.77 -8.32 4.24
N THR A 149 -3.03 -8.08 4.60
CA THR A 149 -4.18 -8.65 3.87
C THR A 149 -4.25 -8.14 2.43
N VAL A 150 -3.96 -6.86 2.17
CA VAL A 150 -3.84 -6.34 0.80
C VAL A 150 -2.76 -7.08 0.01
N GLN A 151 -1.59 -7.33 0.63
CA GLN A 151 -0.51 -8.10 0.00
C GLN A 151 -0.93 -9.54 -0.30
N GLU A 152 -1.64 -10.20 0.62
CA GLU A 152 -2.17 -11.56 0.42
C GLU A 152 -3.14 -11.61 -0.76
N TRP A 153 -4.11 -10.68 -0.83
CA TRP A 153 -5.05 -10.58 -1.96
C TRP A 153 -4.33 -10.31 -3.28
N ARG A 154 -3.32 -9.43 -3.27
CA ARG A 154 -2.49 -9.17 -4.45
C ARG A 154 -1.73 -10.41 -4.92
N LEU A 155 -1.15 -11.19 -4.00
CA LEU A 155 -0.41 -12.41 -4.34
C LEU A 155 -1.33 -13.53 -4.82
N LYS A 156 -2.57 -13.60 -4.32
CA LYS A 156 -3.61 -14.50 -4.80
C LYS A 156 -4.16 -14.10 -6.17
N ALA A 157 -4.01 -12.84 -6.58
CA ALA A 157 -4.47 -12.39 -7.88
C ALA A 157 -3.73 -13.14 -9.00
N GLN A 158 -4.47 -13.75 -9.92
CA GLN A 158 -3.88 -14.43 -11.09
C GLN A 158 -3.42 -13.43 -12.18
N ASP A 159 -3.73 -12.15 -12.01
CA ASP A 159 -3.35 -11.08 -12.94
C ASP A 159 -1.90 -10.63 -12.71
N GLN A 160 -1.02 -10.98 -13.66
CA GLN A 160 0.39 -10.62 -13.62
C GLN A 160 0.65 -9.11 -13.54
N ARG A 161 -0.27 -8.26 -14.01
CA ARG A 161 -0.13 -6.79 -13.88
C ARG A 161 -0.25 -6.39 -12.42
N ILE A 162 -1.19 -6.99 -11.69
CA ILE A 162 -1.45 -6.76 -10.25
C ILE A 162 -0.34 -7.38 -9.40
N VAL A 163 0.09 -8.60 -9.72
CA VAL A 163 1.20 -9.26 -9.02
C VAL A 163 2.52 -8.52 -9.24
N LYS A 164 2.75 -7.91 -10.40
CA LYS A 164 3.97 -7.13 -10.67
C LYS A 164 3.89 -5.67 -10.24
N LEU A 165 2.72 -5.18 -9.85
CA LEU A 165 2.47 -3.76 -9.61
C LEU A 165 3.37 -3.13 -8.53
N PHE A 166 3.98 -3.91 -7.62
CA PHE A 166 5.02 -3.45 -6.68
C PHE A 166 5.83 -4.63 -6.14
N ALA A 167 6.52 -5.40 -6.99
CA ALA A 167 7.69 -6.12 -6.45
C ALA A 167 8.76 -5.04 -6.24
N PRO A 168 9.34 -4.87 -5.04
CA PRO A 168 10.44 -3.92 -4.87
C PRO A 168 11.49 -4.28 -5.93
N GLN A 169 11.75 -3.35 -6.86
CA GLN A 169 12.81 -3.59 -7.84
C GLN A 169 14.10 -3.70 -7.04
N GLN A 170 14.74 -4.85 -7.11
CA GLN A 170 16.00 -5.08 -6.43
C GLN A 170 16.96 -5.82 -7.34
N VAL A 171 18.24 -5.53 -7.15
CA VAL A 171 19.33 -6.24 -7.80
C VAL A 171 20.25 -6.78 -6.72
N GLN A 172 20.64 -8.04 -6.88
CA GLN A 172 21.63 -8.69 -6.05
C GLN A 172 22.86 -9.06 -6.88
N VAL A 173 24.04 -8.81 -6.33
CA VAL A 173 25.33 -9.17 -6.91
C VAL A 173 26.18 -9.81 -5.84
N VAL A 174 26.87 -10.90 -6.18
CA VAL A 174 27.88 -11.51 -5.31
C VAL A 174 29.25 -11.01 -5.74
N LYS A 175 30.02 -10.44 -4.80
CA LYS A 175 31.41 -10.05 -5.01
C LYS A 175 32.28 -10.73 -3.96
N ARG A 176 33.31 -11.44 -4.42
CA ARG A 176 34.42 -11.92 -3.60
C ARG A 176 35.58 -10.95 -3.79
N PHE A 177 36.00 -10.28 -2.73
CA PHE A 177 37.13 -9.35 -2.78
C PHE A 177 38.42 -10.14 -2.62
N SER A 178 39.41 -9.84 -3.47
CA SER A 178 40.74 -10.41 -3.47
C SER A 178 41.79 -9.40 -3.02
N GLN A 179 43.00 -9.88 -2.76
CA GLN A 179 44.11 -9.00 -2.38
C GLN A 179 44.43 -7.98 -3.47
N SER A 180 44.33 -8.41 -4.73
CA SER A 180 44.54 -7.52 -5.87
C SER A 180 43.50 -6.40 -5.95
N ASP A 181 42.23 -6.65 -5.55
CA ASP A 181 41.22 -5.59 -5.50
C ASP A 181 41.60 -4.51 -4.48
N LEU A 182 42.12 -4.90 -3.32
CA LEU A 182 42.52 -3.99 -2.24
C LEU A 182 43.75 -3.16 -2.64
N GLU A 183 44.73 -3.78 -3.28
CA GLU A 183 45.94 -3.11 -3.77
C GLU A 183 45.62 -2.11 -4.88
N GLN A 184 44.78 -2.48 -5.84
CA GLN A 184 44.32 -1.56 -6.89
C GLN A 184 43.56 -0.37 -6.29
N PHE A 185 42.70 -0.61 -5.30
CA PHE A 185 41.97 0.46 -4.63
C PHE A 185 42.89 1.37 -3.80
N ALA A 186 43.86 0.79 -3.09
CA ALA A 186 44.88 1.53 -2.35
C ALA A 186 45.74 2.41 -3.28
N GLN A 187 46.16 1.86 -4.42
CA GLN A 187 46.91 2.59 -5.44
C GLN A 187 46.10 3.77 -6.02
N PHE A 188 44.81 3.56 -6.27
CA PHE A 188 43.93 4.59 -6.82
C PHE A 188 43.61 5.70 -5.81
N THR A 189 43.36 5.33 -4.55
CA THR A 189 42.90 6.28 -3.51
C THR A 189 44.02 6.87 -2.66
N GLY A 190 45.19 6.23 -2.63
CA GLY A 190 46.27 6.52 -1.69
C GLY A 190 46.12 5.87 -0.31
N ASP A 191 45.02 5.15 -0.04
CA ASP A 191 44.78 4.50 1.25
C ASP A 191 45.53 3.16 1.40
N HIS A 192 46.79 3.27 1.84
CA HIS A 192 47.69 2.15 2.11
C HIS A 192 47.66 1.68 3.57
N ASN A 193 46.56 1.90 4.29
CA ASN A 193 46.45 1.47 5.68
C ASN A 193 46.71 -0.04 5.81
N TYR A 194 47.58 -0.43 6.75
CA TYR A 194 48.08 -1.80 6.90
C TYR A 194 46.97 -2.84 7.07
N ILE A 195 45.79 -2.45 7.58
CA ILE A 195 44.60 -3.30 7.76
C ILE A 195 44.05 -3.88 6.44
N HIS A 196 44.43 -3.31 5.30
CA HIS A 196 44.08 -3.75 3.95
C HIS A 196 45.21 -4.52 3.25
N SER A 197 46.40 -4.56 3.85
CA SER A 197 47.64 -5.03 3.23
C SER A 197 48.03 -6.46 3.65
N LEU A 198 49.06 -6.98 3.00
CA LEU A 198 49.65 -8.28 3.31
C LEU A 198 50.28 -8.37 4.71
N ASP A 199 50.58 -7.22 5.34
CA ASP A 199 51.12 -7.16 6.72
C ASP A 199 50.10 -7.61 7.77
N THR A 200 48.81 -7.60 7.43
CA THR A 200 47.73 -8.12 8.29
C THR A 200 47.39 -9.56 7.88
N PRO A 201 47.27 -10.51 8.83
CA PRO A 201 46.82 -11.88 8.54
C PRO A 201 45.49 -11.92 7.77
N VAL A 202 45.30 -12.90 6.91
CA VAL A 202 44.16 -12.93 5.96
C VAL A 202 42.80 -12.92 6.66
N GLU A 203 42.70 -13.58 7.80
CA GLU A 203 41.52 -13.66 8.67
C GLU A 203 41.19 -12.32 9.36
N GLU A 204 42.19 -11.47 9.57
CA GLU A 204 42.05 -10.15 10.18
C GLU A 204 41.96 -9.02 9.16
N ARG A 205 42.36 -9.28 7.91
CA ARG A 205 42.36 -8.32 6.82
C ARG A 205 40.94 -7.87 6.48
N ARG A 206 40.81 -6.59 6.17
CA ARG A 206 39.51 -5.93 5.95
C ARG A 206 39.46 -5.31 4.57
N VAL A 207 38.30 -5.36 3.93
CA VAL A 207 38.02 -4.59 2.71
C VAL A 207 37.88 -3.11 3.09
N HIS A 208 38.41 -2.20 2.27
CA HIS A 208 38.18 -0.76 2.45
C HIS A 208 36.69 -0.45 2.52
N GLY A 209 36.25 0.30 3.53
CA GLY A 209 34.84 0.70 3.64
C GLY A 209 34.36 1.47 2.41
N ALA A 210 35.19 2.38 1.89
CA ALA A 210 34.91 3.13 0.67
C ALA A 210 34.78 2.25 -0.58
N LEU A 211 35.49 1.11 -0.64
CA LEU A 211 35.38 0.17 -1.75
C LEU A 211 34.00 -0.51 -1.78
N LEU A 212 33.41 -0.81 -0.62
CA LEU A 212 32.02 -1.31 -0.55
C LEU A 212 31.04 -0.30 -1.14
N ASN A 213 31.21 0.99 -0.81
CA ASN A 213 30.38 2.04 -1.40
C ASN A 213 30.61 2.20 -2.91
N ALA A 214 31.85 2.03 -3.39
CA ALA A 214 32.17 2.05 -4.82
C ALA A 214 31.47 0.92 -5.58
N VAL A 215 31.39 -0.29 -5.01
CA VAL A 215 30.64 -1.40 -5.58
C VAL A 215 29.14 -1.08 -5.67
N VAL A 216 28.56 -0.54 -4.59
CA VAL A 216 27.16 -0.09 -4.58
C VAL A 216 26.91 0.98 -5.64
N ALA A 217 27.79 1.98 -5.75
CA ALA A 217 27.71 3.02 -6.77
C ALA A 217 27.75 2.44 -8.20
N GLY A 218 28.59 1.43 -8.44
CA GLY A 218 28.63 0.69 -9.70
C GLY A 218 27.29 0.01 -10.01
N ILE A 219 26.66 -0.65 -9.05
CA ILE A 219 25.34 -1.28 -9.22
C ILE A 219 24.26 -0.23 -9.51
N ILE A 220 24.27 0.88 -8.76
CA ILE A 220 23.34 2.01 -8.95
C ILE A 220 23.45 2.58 -10.37
N GLY A 221 24.68 2.81 -10.84
CA GLY A 221 24.95 3.43 -12.13
C GLY A 221 24.82 2.49 -13.33
N THR A 222 24.77 1.17 -13.14
CA THR A 222 24.77 0.21 -14.27
C THR A 222 23.58 -0.74 -14.30
N LYS A 223 22.98 -1.07 -13.15
CA LYS A 223 21.92 -2.07 -13.04
C LYS A 223 20.61 -1.48 -12.52
N LEU A 224 20.62 -0.83 -11.36
CA LEU A 224 19.40 -0.35 -10.71
C LEU A 224 19.68 0.89 -9.84
N PRO A 225 19.19 2.09 -10.20
CA PRO A 225 18.26 2.37 -11.31
C PRO A 225 18.84 2.17 -12.71
N GLY A 226 20.17 2.23 -12.87
CA GLY A 226 20.85 1.98 -14.12
C GLY A 226 21.52 3.23 -14.74
N PRO A 227 21.97 3.14 -16.01
CA PRO A 227 22.73 4.18 -16.67
C PRO A 227 22.06 5.57 -16.65
N GLY A 228 22.86 6.62 -16.47
CA GLY A 228 22.39 8.01 -16.37
C GLY A 228 21.93 8.44 -14.97
N THR A 229 22.02 7.55 -13.99
CA THR A 229 21.76 7.87 -12.59
C THR A 229 22.88 8.70 -11.99
N VAL A 230 22.52 9.79 -11.30
CA VAL A 230 23.44 10.63 -10.52
C VAL A 230 23.08 10.55 -9.05
N VAL A 231 24.06 10.24 -8.20
CA VAL A 231 23.88 10.22 -6.75
C VAL A 231 23.86 11.66 -6.21
N LEU A 232 22.81 12.03 -5.49
CA LEU A 232 22.65 13.37 -4.88
C LEU A 232 23.07 13.38 -3.41
N GLU A 233 22.69 12.34 -2.67
CA GLU A 233 22.94 12.20 -1.24
C GLU A 233 23.10 10.73 -0.90
N GLN A 234 24.05 10.39 -0.03
CA GLN A 234 24.19 9.05 0.54
C GLN A 234 24.42 9.12 2.04
N ASN A 235 23.72 8.26 2.78
CA ASN A 235 23.94 8.05 4.20
C ASN A 235 24.14 6.54 4.42
N PHE A 236 25.26 6.15 5.01
CA PHE A 236 25.59 4.74 5.23
C PHE A 236 26.34 4.53 6.54
N ARG A 237 26.39 3.27 6.97
CA ARG A 237 27.07 2.82 8.18
C ARG A 237 27.90 1.58 7.90
N PHE A 238 29.08 1.51 8.51
CA PHE A 238 29.92 0.32 8.57
C PHE A 238 29.58 -0.42 9.85
N LEU A 239 28.83 -1.53 9.74
CA LEU A 239 28.28 -2.25 10.89
C LEU A 239 29.24 -3.31 11.41
N LYS A 240 29.95 -4.01 10.50
CA LYS A 240 30.92 -5.06 10.82
C LYS A 240 32.08 -5.05 9.81
N PRO A 241 33.26 -5.60 10.15
CA PRO A 241 34.35 -5.76 9.20
C PRO A 241 33.93 -6.66 8.02
N CYS A 242 34.14 -6.20 6.80
CA CYS A 242 34.01 -7.03 5.60
C CYS A 242 35.35 -7.73 5.33
N ARG A 243 35.33 -9.06 5.20
CA ARG A 243 36.51 -9.91 5.02
C ARG A 243 36.81 -10.15 3.54
N ILE A 244 38.11 -10.27 3.23
CA ILE A 244 38.61 -10.76 1.95
C ILE A 244 38.26 -12.25 1.78
N GLU A 245 38.29 -12.76 0.55
CA GLU A 245 38.09 -14.17 0.22
C GLU A 245 36.80 -14.78 0.78
N THR A 246 35.82 -13.93 1.07
CA THR A 246 34.48 -14.29 1.58
C THR A 246 33.43 -13.67 0.67
N ASP A 247 32.45 -14.46 0.25
CA ASP A 247 31.41 -13.99 -0.65
C ASP A 247 30.57 -12.91 0.02
N THR A 248 30.49 -11.75 -0.63
CA THR A 248 29.72 -10.61 -0.16
C THR A 248 28.51 -10.44 -1.06
N VAL A 249 27.32 -10.60 -0.50
CA VAL A 249 26.06 -10.36 -1.20
C VAL A 249 25.72 -8.89 -1.08
N VAL A 250 25.71 -8.18 -2.21
CA VAL A 250 25.34 -6.77 -2.29
C VAL A 250 23.92 -6.67 -2.86
N THR A 251 23.01 -6.14 -2.06
CA THR A 251 21.61 -5.92 -2.46
C THR A 251 21.34 -4.43 -2.58
N VAL A 252 20.76 -4.00 -3.71
CA VAL A 252 20.23 -2.63 -3.90
C VAL A 252 18.73 -2.75 -4.17
N ARG A 253 17.93 -1.97 -3.46
CA ARG A 253 16.46 -1.95 -3.53
C ARG A 253 15.98 -0.55 -3.87
N LEU A 254 15.16 -0.42 -4.91
CA LEU A 254 14.50 0.83 -5.27
C LEU A 254 13.25 1.01 -4.41
N LEU A 255 13.27 2.01 -3.54
CA LEU A 255 12.15 2.34 -2.65
C LEU A 255 11.14 3.25 -3.34
N GLU A 256 11.64 4.26 -4.06
CA GLU A 256 10.81 5.25 -4.75
C GLU A 256 11.42 5.57 -6.13
N ALA A 257 10.59 5.54 -7.17
CA ALA A 257 10.97 5.84 -8.55
C ALA A 257 10.27 7.12 -9.03
N ARG A 258 10.71 8.27 -8.53
CA ARG A 258 10.25 9.61 -8.94
C ARG A 258 11.41 10.38 -9.58
N LYS A 259 11.24 11.69 -9.84
CA LYS A 259 12.32 12.58 -10.33
C LYS A 259 13.58 12.52 -9.45
N ILE A 260 13.38 12.44 -8.13
CA ILE A 260 14.41 12.02 -7.19
C ILE A 260 14.00 10.62 -6.73
N ALA A 261 14.80 9.63 -7.07
CA ALA A 261 14.61 8.25 -6.67
C ALA A 261 15.33 7.99 -5.33
N THR A 262 14.77 7.08 -4.52
CA THR A 262 15.40 6.65 -3.27
C THR A 262 15.71 5.17 -3.35
N VAL A 263 16.95 4.81 -3.03
CA VAL A 263 17.38 3.40 -2.90
C VAL A 263 17.86 3.11 -1.49
N GLU A 264 17.67 1.87 -1.07
CA GLU A 264 18.30 1.29 0.12
C GLU A 264 19.21 0.14 -0.33
N TYR A 265 20.34 -0.02 0.35
CA TYR A 265 21.29 -1.07 0.03
C TYR A 265 21.93 -1.66 1.27
N ASP A 266 22.30 -2.93 1.16
CA ASP A 266 23.11 -3.62 2.16
C ASP A 266 24.13 -4.57 1.51
N CYS A 267 25.22 -4.80 2.23
CA CYS A 267 26.19 -5.84 1.95
C CYS A 267 26.17 -6.84 3.10
N ARG A 268 26.15 -8.14 2.78
CA ARG A 268 26.13 -9.22 3.76
C ARG A 268 27.25 -10.23 3.52
N GLN A 269 27.81 -10.72 4.62
CA GLN A 269 28.69 -11.89 4.66
C GLN A 269 28.18 -12.84 5.75
N ASN A 270 28.04 -14.13 5.44
CA ASN A 270 27.51 -15.13 6.38
C ASN A 270 26.18 -14.70 7.03
N ASP A 271 25.26 -14.17 6.20
CA ASP A 271 23.97 -13.58 6.58
C ASP A 271 23.98 -12.35 7.50
N GLU A 272 25.16 -11.89 7.92
CA GLU A 272 25.32 -10.70 8.74
C GLU A 272 25.52 -9.44 7.88
N VAL A 273 24.87 -8.34 8.24
CA VAL A 273 25.04 -7.06 7.55
C VAL A 273 26.36 -6.41 7.96
N VAL A 274 27.25 -6.21 6.99
CA VAL A 274 28.55 -5.55 7.19
C VAL A 274 28.52 -4.07 6.85
N PHE A 275 27.70 -3.69 5.86
CA PHE A 275 27.54 -2.33 5.36
C PHE A 275 26.09 -2.10 4.94
N ALA A 276 25.51 -0.96 5.28
CA ALA A 276 24.15 -0.62 4.85
C ALA A 276 23.97 0.88 4.74
N GLY A 277 23.08 1.31 3.84
CA GLY A 277 22.80 2.71 3.65
C GLY A 277 21.62 2.99 2.74
N ARG A 278 21.39 4.28 2.53
CA ARG A 278 20.38 4.82 1.63
C ARG A 278 20.99 5.90 0.75
N ALA A 279 20.45 6.05 -0.46
CA ALA A 279 20.84 7.11 -1.38
C ALA A 279 19.62 7.79 -2.01
N LYS A 280 19.72 9.12 -2.18
CA LYS A 280 18.86 9.89 -3.08
C LYS A 280 19.55 10.04 -4.41
N LEU A 281 18.82 9.83 -5.48
CA LEU A 281 19.33 9.71 -6.83
C LEU A 281 18.54 10.62 -7.76
N LEU A 282 19.21 11.31 -8.67
CA LEU A 282 18.59 11.89 -9.84
C LEU A 282 18.63 10.86 -10.97
N THR A 283 17.46 10.47 -11.46
CA THR A 283 17.33 9.57 -12.62
C THR A 283 16.81 10.38 -13.81
N ARG A 284 17.35 10.12 -15.02
CA ARG A 284 16.81 10.68 -16.26
C ARG A 284 15.78 9.70 -16.84
N SER A 285 14.60 10.18 -17.22
CA SER A 285 13.70 9.42 -18.09
C SER A 285 14.33 9.33 -19.48
N GLN A 286 14.36 8.15 -20.09
CA GLN A 286 14.89 7.94 -21.45
C GLN A 286 14.01 8.56 -22.56
N THR A 287 13.30 9.67 -22.30
CA THR A 287 12.39 10.33 -23.24
C THR A 287 12.77 11.77 -23.56
N ASP A 288 14.01 12.19 -23.28
CA ASP A 288 14.57 13.46 -23.76
C ASP A 288 15.70 13.23 -24.76
#